data_AF-A0A431QRT4-F1
#
_entry.id   AF-A0A431QRT4-F1
#
_cell.length_a   1.000
_cell.length_b   1.000
_cell.length_c   1.000
_cell.angle_alpha   90.00
_cell.angle_beta   90.00
_cell.angle_gamma   90.00
#
_symmetry.space_group_name_H-M   'P 1'
#
loop_
_entity.id
_entity.type
_entity.pdbx_description
1 polymer ?
#
loop_
_entity_poly.entity_id
_entity_poly.type
_entity_poly.pdbx_seq_one_letter_code
_entity_poly.pdbx_strand_id
1 'polypeptide(L)'
;MVRDGVAELIVGFTRDPMFGVVMTLGTGGVLVELLRDSVTLMLPATRDDIEAALRGLKLYPLLEGYRGRPKADVNAAIDAIAGIAGFVQKNEGEIEELDINPLIVCAEGKGAWIADALLVLGEKKNG
;
A
#
# COMPACT_ATOMS: atom_id res chain seq x y z
N MET A 1 -14.74 0.32 13.41
CA MET A 1 -13.35 0.26 13.94
C MET A 1 -12.89 -1.18 13.79
N VAL A 2 -11.86 -1.41 12.96
CA VAL A 2 -11.26 -2.75 12.78
C VAL A 2 -10.56 -3.11 14.09
N ARG A 3 -10.94 -4.23 14.70
CA ARG A 3 -10.41 -4.64 16.03
C ARG A 3 -9.36 -5.75 15.94
N ASP A 4 -9.25 -6.41 14.80
CA ASP A 4 -8.47 -7.63 14.60
C ASP A 4 -7.34 -7.45 13.56
N GLY A 5 -6.81 -6.23 13.43
CA GLY A 5 -5.64 -5.97 12.59
C GLY A 5 -4.41 -6.69 13.15
N VAL A 6 -3.72 -7.45 12.31
CA VAL A 6 -2.53 -8.22 12.72
C VAL A 6 -1.24 -7.57 12.21
N ALA A 7 -1.35 -6.77 11.14
CA ALA A 7 -0.31 -5.98 10.55
C ALA A 7 -0.89 -4.70 9.93
N GLU A 8 -0.02 -3.72 9.72
CA GLU A 8 -0.32 -2.48 9.03
C GLU A 8 0.64 -2.35 7.85
N LEU A 9 0.16 -1.74 6.77
CA LEU A 9 0.94 -1.38 5.59
C LEU A 9 0.71 0.10 5.29
N ILE A 10 1.68 0.71 4.62
CA ILE A 10 1.57 2.03 4.03
C ILE A 10 1.57 1.86 2.51
N VAL A 11 0.66 2.54 1.84
CA VAL A 11 0.51 2.49 0.39
C VAL A 11 0.41 3.92 -0.12
N GLY A 12 1.50 4.43 -0.68
CA GLY A 12 1.57 5.78 -1.24
C GLY A 12 1.61 5.74 -2.75
N PHE A 13 1.00 6.73 -3.38
CA PHE A 13 1.11 7.01 -4.80
C PHE A 13 1.50 8.47 -4.97
N THR A 14 2.50 8.72 -5.79
CA THR A 14 2.95 10.08 -6.09
C THR A 14 3.26 10.20 -7.56
N ARG A 15 3.06 11.40 -8.10
CA ARG A 15 3.41 11.72 -9.48
C ARG A 15 4.86 12.15 -9.56
N ASP A 16 5.68 11.33 -10.21
CA ASP A 16 7.05 11.70 -10.54
C ASP A 16 7.10 12.42 -11.90
N PRO A 17 7.81 13.56 -12.02
CA PRO A 17 7.89 14.31 -13.28
C PRO A 17 8.52 13.54 -14.45
N MET A 18 9.39 12.56 -14.17
CA MET A 18 10.10 11.77 -15.17
C MET A 18 9.44 10.40 -15.42
N PHE A 19 8.94 9.76 -14.37
CA PHE A 19 8.47 8.38 -14.43
C PHE A 19 6.94 8.22 -14.44
N GLY A 20 6.19 9.31 -14.28
CA GLY A 20 4.73 9.25 -14.12
C GLY A 20 4.36 8.81 -12.71
N VAL A 21 3.21 8.15 -12.55
CA VAL A 21 2.79 7.70 -11.22
C VAL A 21 3.66 6.53 -10.73
N VAL A 22 4.22 6.69 -9.54
CA VAL A 22 4.91 5.65 -8.80
C VAL A 22 4.12 5.25 -7.57
N MET A 23 4.23 3.98 -7.19
CA MET A 23 3.59 3.41 -6.00
C MET A 23 4.67 3.02 -4.99
N THR A 24 4.55 3.47 -3.75
CA THR A 24 5.43 3.09 -2.65
C THR A 24 4.67 2.20 -1.68
N LEU A 25 5.20 1.02 -1.41
CA LEU A 25 4.70 0.09 -0.42
C LEU A 25 5.67 0.06 0.76
N GLY A 26 5.15 0.13 1.97
CA GLY A 26 5.93 -0.01 3.18
C GLY A 26 5.19 -0.82 4.22
N THR A 27 5.94 -1.36 5.19
CA THR A 27 5.30 -1.85 6.40
C THR A 27 4.74 -0.65 7.21
N GLY A 28 3.73 -0.87 8.03
CA GLY A 28 3.13 0.15 8.89
C GLY A 28 3.59 0.04 10.35
N GLY A 29 3.26 1.06 11.13
CA GLY A 29 3.55 1.13 12.57
C GLY A 29 4.88 1.78 12.91
N VAL A 30 5.07 2.04 14.22
CA VAL A 30 6.17 2.88 14.76
C VAL A 30 7.58 2.40 14.39
N LEU A 31 7.78 1.11 14.16
CA LEU A 31 9.10 0.55 13.81
C LEU A 31 9.56 0.94 12.40
N VAL A 32 8.67 1.39 11.52
CA VAL A 32 8.99 1.61 10.10
C VAL A 32 9.65 2.96 9.85
N GLU A 33 9.26 3.99 10.59
CA GLU A 33 9.96 5.29 10.57
C GLU A 33 11.46 5.13 10.89
N LEU A 34 11.80 4.15 11.72
CA LEU A 34 13.18 3.82 12.09
C LEU A 34 13.90 2.94 11.06
N LEU A 35 13.21 1.99 10.44
CA LEU A 35 13.82 0.98 9.56
C LEU A 35 13.84 1.35 8.08
N ARG A 36 13.07 2.37 7.67
CA ARG A 36 12.86 2.77 6.27
C ARG A 36 12.57 1.55 5.40
N ASP A 37 11.59 0.76 5.83
CA ASP A 37 11.22 -0.49 5.20
C ASP A 37 10.14 -0.25 4.14
N SER A 38 10.58 0.19 2.97
CA SER A 38 9.71 0.47 1.83
C SER A 38 10.35 0.04 0.51
N VAL A 39 9.50 -0.15 -0.48
CA VAL A 39 9.83 -0.46 -1.87
C VAL A 39 8.96 0.39 -2.78
N THR A 40 9.51 0.84 -3.90
CA THR A 40 8.80 1.64 -4.89
C THR A 40 8.69 0.87 -6.20
N LEU A 41 7.49 0.89 -6.78
CA LEU A 41 7.13 0.29 -8.04
C LEU A 41 6.69 1.38 -9.02
N MET A 42 7.03 1.21 -10.29
CA MET A 42 6.44 2.02 -11.37
C MET A 42 5.07 1.44 -11.74
N LEU A 43 4.14 2.31 -12.13
CA LEU A 43 2.87 1.86 -12.69
C LEU A 43 2.92 1.84 -14.24
N PRO A 44 2.20 0.91 -14.89
CA PRO A 44 1.34 -0.10 -14.29
C PRO A 44 2.11 -1.28 -13.67
N ALA A 45 1.68 -1.70 -12.48
CA ALA A 45 2.18 -2.87 -11.77
C ALA A 45 1.14 -3.98 -11.79
N THR A 46 1.57 -5.22 -12.03
CA THR A 46 0.71 -6.40 -11.95
C THR A 46 0.50 -6.83 -10.50
N ARG A 47 -0.45 -7.76 -10.29
CA ARG A 47 -0.64 -8.40 -8.98
C ARG A 47 0.66 -9.05 -8.49
N ASP A 48 1.38 -9.73 -9.39
CA ASP A 48 2.61 -10.45 -9.06
C ASP A 48 3.74 -9.48 -8.69
N ASP A 49 3.80 -8.30 -9.34
CA ASP A 49 4.77 -7.24 -8.98
C ASP A 49 4.51 -6.71 -7.57
N ILE A 50 3.23 -6.51 -7.20
CA ILE A 50 2.83 -6.08 -5.86
C ILE A 50 3.18 -7.15 -4.82
N GLU A 51 2.90 -8.43 -5.12
CA GLU A 51 3.25 -9.53 -4.22
C GLU A 51 4.77 -9.61 -4.02
N ALA A 52 5.55 -9.55 -5.11
CA ALA A 52 7.00 -9.59 -5.07
C ALA A 52 7.57 -8.41 -4.27
N ALA A 53 7.02 -7.21 -4.45
CA ALA A 53 7.40 -6.02 -3.69
C ALA A 53 7.11 -6.17 -2.19
N LEU A 54 5.91 -6.64 -1.81
CA LEU A 54 5.58 -6.90 -0.42
C LEU A 54 6.55 -7.92 0.19
N ARG A 55 6.83 -9.02 -0.51
CA ARG A 55 7.81 -10.04 -0.08
C ARG A 55 9.23 -9.50 0.08
N GLY A 56 9.57 -8.43 -0.64
CA GLY A 56 10.85 -7.73 -0.55
C GLY A 56 11.00 -6.84 0.70
N LEU A 57 9.92 -6.57 1.44
CA LEU A 57 9.97 -5.81 2.68
C LEU A 57 10.72 -6.59 3.76
N LYS A 58 11.61 -5.90 4.50
CA LYS A 58 12.39 -6.47 5.60
C LYS A 58 11.49 -7.05 6.70
N LEU A 59 10.35 -6.42 6.93
CA LEU A 59 9.37 -6.85 7.92
C LEU A 59 8.25 -7.72 7.35
N TYR A 60 8.34 -8.17 6.10
CA TYR A 60 7.41 -9.16 5.53
C TYR A 60 7.22 -10.42 6.41
N PRO A 61 8.22 -10.94 7.15
CA PRO A 61 7.99 -12.06 8.07
C PRO A 61 6.93 -11.80 9.16
N LEU A 62 6.59 -10.54 9.47
CA LEU A 62 5.48 -10.21 10.37
C LEU A 62 4.11 -10.52 9.74
N LEU A 63 3.99 -10.39 8.42
CA LEU A 63 2.79 -10.77 7.66
C LEU A 63 2.61 -12.29 7.60
N GLU A 64 3.69 -13.06 7.64
CA GLU A 64 3.64 -14.54 7.69
C GLU A 64 3.38 -15.11 9.08
N GLY A 65 3.09 -14.25 10.07
CA GLY A 65 2.85 -14.64 11.45
C GLY A 65 4.15 -14.73 12.25
N TYR A 66 4.22 -13.97 13.35
CA TYR A 66 5.41 -13.89 14.21
C TYR A 66 5.05 -14.05 15.69
N ARG A 67 5.80 -14.86 16.43
CA ARG A 67 5.65 -15.11 17.89
C ARG A 67 4.21 -15.37 18.33
N GLY A 68 3.53 -16.29 17.65
CA GLY A 68 2.15 -16.70 17.99
C GLY A 68 1.05 -15.78 17.46
N ARG A 69 1.39 -14.72 16.72
CA ARG A 69 0.40 -13.96 15.95
C ARG A 69 -0.03 -14.76 14.71
N PRO A 70 -1.32 -14.69 14.33
CA PRO A 70 -1.81 -15.33 13.12
C PRO A 70 -1.21 -14.69 11.86
N LYS A 71 -1.22 -15.45 10.76
CA LYS A 71 -0.87 -14.95 9.43
C LYS A 71 -1.81 -13.84 8.99
N ALA A 72 -1.27 -12.83 8.32
CA ALA A 72 -2.03 -11.75 7.72
C ALA A 72 -2.69 -12.22 6.41
N ASP A 73 -3.83 -11.62 6.07
CA ASP A 73 -4.51 -11.81 4.79
C ASP A 73 -3.80 -11.03 3.68
N VAL A 74 -2.62 -11.52 3.29
CA VAL A 74 -1.76 -10.88 2.29
C VAL A 74 -2.45 -10.79 0.94
N ASN A 75 -3.25 -11.80 0.57
CA ASN A 75 -4.03 -11.77 -0.67
C ASN A 75 -5.02 -10.61 -0.68
N ALA A 76 -5.77 -10.41 0.41
CA ALA A 76 -6.68 -9.27 0.50
C ALA A 76 -5.96 -7.92 0.47
N ALA A 77 -4.77 -7.83 1.05
CA ALA A 77 -3.94 -6.62 0.96
C ALA A 77 -3.52 -6.35 -0.50
N ILE A 78 -3.05 -7.38 -1.22
CA ILE A 78 -2.68 -7.28 -2.64
C ILE A 78 -3.89 -6.88 -3.49
N ASP A 79 -5.06 -7.49 -3.27
CA ASP A 79 -6.30 -7.13 -3.96
C ASP A 79 -6.68 -5.66 -3.74
N ALA A 80 -6.58 -5.18 -2.50
CA ALA A 80 -6.82 -3.78 -2.18
C ALA A 80 -5.82 -2.86 -2.90
N ILE A 81 -4.52 -3.15 -2.78
CA ILE A 81 -3.44 -2.35 -3.42
C ILE A 81 -3.62 -2.31 -4.94
N ALA A 82 -3.90 -3.45 -5.58
CA ALA A 82 -4.12 -3.52 -7.02
C ALA A 82 -5.37 -2.71 -7.44
N GLY A 83 -6.45 -2.78 -6.65
CA GLY A 83 -7.65 -1.97 -6.86
C GLY A 83 -7.38 -0.46 -6.76
N ILE A 84 -6.59 -0.04 -5.77
CA ILE A 84 -6.18 1.35 -5.59
C ILE A 84 -5.27 1.79 -6.75
N ALA A 85 -4.28 0.98 -7.12
CA ALA A 85 -3.39 1.27 -8.25
C ALA A 85 -4.19 1.45 -9.55
N GLY A 86 -5.18 0.59 -9.79
CA GLY A 86 -6.10 0.73 -10.92
C GLY A 86 -6.97 1.99 -10.85
N PHE A 87 -7.37 2.43 -9.65
CA PHE A 87 -8.05 3.71 -9.46
C PHE A 87 -7.12 4.89 -9.77
N VAL A 88 -5.88 4.89 -9.28
CA VAL A 88 -4.94 5.98 -9.54
C VAL A 88 -4.58 6.06 -11.02
N GLN A 89 -4.31 4.93 -11.69
CA GLN A 89 -4.04 4.90 -13.13
C GLN A 89 -5.19 5.48 -13.97
N LYS A 90 -6.44 5.18 -13.61
CA LYS A 90 -7.61 5.74 -14.31
C LYS A 90 -7.74 7.26 -14.16
N ASN A 91 -7.10 7.84 -13.15
CA ASN A 91 -7.18 9.26 -12.78
C ASN A 91 -5.79 9.93 -12.74
N GLU A 92 -4.79 9.39 -13.46
CA GLU A 92 -3.38 9.86 -13.43
C GLU A 92 -3.19 11.34 -13.83
N GLY A 93 -4.17 11.92 -14.53
CA GLY A 93 -4.18 13.34 -14.88
C GLY A 93 -4.76 14.27 -13.81
N GLU A 94 -5.41 13.72 -12.78
CA GLU A 94 -6.13 14.47 -11.74
C GLU A 94 -5.57 14.21 -10.34
N ILE A 95 -4.93 13.07 -10.10
CA ILE A 95 -4.37 12.70 -8.80
C ILE A 95 -2.87 13.03 -8.79
N GLU A 96 -2.47 13.91 -7.87
CA GLU A 96 -1.06 14.24 -7.63
C GLU A 96 -0.46 13.30 -6.57
N GLU A 97 -1.21 13.01 -5.52
CA GLU A 97 -0.79 12.16 -4.41
C GLU A 97 -1.99 11.40 -3.83
N LEU A 98 -1.78 10.13 -3.48
CA LEU A 98 -2.70 9.34 -2.66
C LEU A 98 -1.88 8.59 -1.61
N ASP A 99 -2.06 8.92 -0.34
CA ASP A 99 -1.41 8.23 0.76
C ASP A 99 -2.45 7.45 1.57
N ILE A 100 -2.19 6.17 1.80
CA ILE A 100 -2.99 5.28 2.64
C ILE A 100 -2.12 4.82 3.79
N ASN A 101 -2.43 5.33 4.98
CA ASN A 101 -1.66 5.06 6.19
C ASN A 101 -2.57 5.09 7.44
N PRO A 102 -2.97 3.94 8.01
CA PRO A 102 -2.61 2.58 7.61
C PRO A 102 -3.64 1.89 6.71
N LEU A 103 -3.14 1.01 5.83
CA LEU A 103 -3.88 -0.16 5.36
C LEU A 103 -3.76 -1.26 6.42
N ILE A 104 -4.85 -1.52 7.14
CA ILE A 104 -4.90 -2.54 8.19
C ILE A 104 -5.13 -3.91 7.53
N VAL A 105 -4.19 -4.84 7.73
CA VAL A 105 -4.32 -6.22 7.27
C VAL A 105 -4.77 -7.09 8.45
N CYS A 106 -5.90 -7.77 8.30
CA CYS A 106 -6.43 -8.67 9.33
C CYS A 106 -5.85 -10.08 9.17
N ALA A 107 -6.19 -10.99 10.08
CA ALA A 107 -5.80 -12.39 9.95
C ALA A 107 -6.31 -13.00 8.63
N GLU A 108 -5.63 -14.03 8.12
CA GLU A 108 -5.98 -14.75 6.89
C GLU A 108 -7.49 -15.08 6.81
N GLY A 109 -8.13 -14.67 5.72
CA GLY A 109 -9.58 -14.80 5.50
C GLY A 109 -10.45 -13.69 6.10
N LYS A 110 -9.87 -12.72 6.81
CA LYS A 110 -10.59 -11.56 7.39
C LYS A 110 -10.40 -10.25 6.63
N GLY A 111 -9.62 -10.25 5.55
CA GLY A 111 -9.50 -9.11 4.65
C GLY A 111 -8.51 -8.02 5.07
N ALA A 112 -8.52 -6.92 4.31
CA ALA A 112 -7.72 -5.72 4.54
C ALA A 112 -8.60 -4.46 4.41
N TRP A 113 -8.30 -3.44 5.21
CA TRP A 113 -9.15 -2.25 5.37
C TRP A 113 -8.32 -0.97 5.39
N ILE A 114 -8.74 0.01 4.59
CA ILE A 114 -8.18 1.37 4.64
C ILE A 114 -8.73 2.05 5.89
N ALA A 115 -7.85 2.38 6.84
CA ALA A 115 -8.26 3.10 8.06
C ALA A 115 -8.23 4.61 7.88
N ASP A 116 -7.27 5.11 7.11
CA ASP A 116 -7.13 6.51 6.74
C ASP A 116 -6.58 6.65 5.32
N ALA A 117 -6.92 7.76 4.67
CA ALA A 117 -6.44 8.07 3.33
C ALA A 117 -6.41 9.59 3.09
N LEU A 118 -5.30 10.08 2.54
CA LEU A 118 -5.14 11.44 2.06
C LEU A 118 -5.06 11.43 0.53
N LEU A 119 -5.96 12.14 -0.13
CA LEU A 119 -5.95 12.33 -1.58
C LEU A 119 -5.68 13.80 -1.90
N VAL A 120 -4.65 14.05 -2.69
CA VAL A 120 -4.33 15.38 -3.23
C VAL A 120 -4.58 15.36 -4.73
N LEU A 121 -5.43 16.29 -5.17
CA LEU A 121 -5.72 16.49 -6.58
C LEU A 121 -4.71 17.45 -7.20
N GLY A 122 -4.26 17.16 -8.41
CA GLY A 122 -3.46 18.07 -9.21
C GLY A 122 -4.27 19.29 -9.65
N GLU A 123 -3.59 20.39 -9.96
CA GLU A 123 -4.27 21.57 -10.48
C GLU A 123 -4.89 21.28 -11.85
N LYS A 124 -6.16 21.65 -12.02
CA LYS A 124 -6.80 21.65 -13.35
C LYS A 124 -5.98 22.55 -14.27
N LYS A 125 -5.43 21.97 -15.34
CA LYS A 125 -4.98 22.78 -16.48
C LYS A 125 -6.21 23.46 -17.08
N ASN A 126 -6.45 24.71 -16.69
CA ASN A 126 -7.39 25.59 -17.37
C ASN A 126 -6.87 25.77 -18.80
N GLY A 127 -7.45 25.03 -19.74
CA GLY A 127 -7.32 25.28 -21.17
C GLY A 127 -8.12 26.50 -21.59
#